data_AF-A0AAJ2X665-F1
#
_entry.id   AF-A0AAJ2X665-F1
#
_cell.length_a   1.000
_cell.length_b   1.000
_cell.length_c   1.000
_cell.angle_alpha   90.00
_cell.angle_beta   90.00
_cell.angle_gamma   90.00
#
_symmetry.space_group_name_H-M   'P 1'
#
loop_
_entity.id
_entity.type
_entity.pdbx_description
1 polymer ?
#
loop_
_entity_poly.entity_id
_entity_poly.type
_entity_poly.pdbx_seq_one_letter_code
_entity_poly.pdbx_strand_id
1 'polypeptide(L)'
;MLSLISLDAAALTGTASRPQLTSSEASTYTISKALAKAGPITALVTDNWNPTAGVALLTADFAVAADGSTRYRTVQSAIDAAVAAGGSTRRYISVKAGTYNELVCVPSGAPPLTLFGLGSATTDTVIRYNNANPTPKPTGTASHPCASNASAATVGTSNSATVTVRASGFQARHLRFDNNYVEGTYADNNQSAVALAVRGDQASFEDVLVTGNQDTLLISATNAANVIRAYFKSSTIEGDVDFIFGSGIGVFDNAIIRSAGARLGSSRGGYIFAPSTRPGSGYGFLAINSRFVAGSGSPDNQTYLGRAWDEGVSGLSAYVNGTSPNGQVTIRDSTLGSHIRKTAPWNASTASRPFCSSNCTNSANRFFEYGNSGAGSAD
;
A
#
# COMPACT_ATOMS: atom_id res chain seq x y z
N MET A 1 -41.67 -11.86 11.92
CA MET A 1 -40.21 -11.71 11.94
C MET A 1 -39.67 -12.61 10.83
N LEU A 2 -39.66 -12.14 9.59
CA LEU A 2 -39.07 -12.91 8.48
C LEU A 2 -37.55 -12.76 8.58
N SER A 3 -36.87 -13.87 8.82
CA SER A 3 -35.42 -13.97 8.69
C SER A 3 -35.07 -13.75 7.22
N LEU A 4 -34.42 -12.62 6.92
CA LEU A 4 -33.73 -12.42 5.65
C LEU A 4 -32.55 -13.40 5.65
N ILE A 5 -32.79 -14.58 5.12
CA ILE A 5 -31.73 -15.48 4.69
C ILE A 5 -30.95 -14.71 3.63
N SER A 6 -29.76 -14.23 3.99
CA SER A 6 -28.74 -13.82 3.03
C SER A 6 -28.53 -15.02 2.11
N LEU A 7 -29.03 -14.93 0.88
CA LEU A 7 -28.62 -15.84 -0.18
C LEU A 7 -27.11 -15.62 -0.33
N ASP A 8 -26.31 -16.57 0.18
CA ASP A 8 -24.89 -16.65 -0.15
C ASP A 8 -24.80 -16.59 -1.68
N ALA A 9 -24.16 -15.53 -2.20
CA ALA A 9 -23.88 -15.43 -3.62
C ALA A 9 -23.19 -16.73 -4.05
N ALA A 10 -23.63 -17.33 -5.16
CA ALA A 10 -23.05 -18.57 -5.65
C ALA A 10 -21.52 -18.41 -5.75
N ALA A 11 -20.78 -19.34 -5.15
CA ALA A 11 -19.33 -19.31 -5.21
C ALA A 11 -18.88 -19.34 -6.68
N LEU A 12 -18.14 -18.32 -7.11
CA LEU A 12 -17.60 -18.23 -8.46
C LEU A 12 -16.71 -19.44 -8.74
N THR A 13 -16.87 -20.05 -9.91
CA THR A 13 -16.02 -21.20 -10.30
C THR A 13 -14.66 -20.69 -10.74
N GLY A 14 -13.59 -21.10 -10.03
CA GLY A 14 -12.24 -20.69 -10.36
C GLY A 14 -11.72 -21.27 -11.67
N THR A 15 -10.83 -20.53 -12.33
CA THR A 15 -10.08 -21.00 -13.51
C THR A 15 -8.58 -20.91 -13.25
N ALA A 16 -7.77 -21.57 -14.09
CA ALA A 16 -6.31 -21.48 -13.97
C ALA A 16 -5.79 -20.03 -14.07
N SER A 17 -6.48 -19.14 -14.79
CA SER A 17 -6.11 -17.73 -14.93
C SER A 17 -6.76 -16.80 -13.90
N ARG A 18 -7.73 -17.32 -13.12
CA ARG A 18 -8.46 -16.58 -12.08
C ARG A 18 -8.91 -17.55 -10.96
N PRO A 19 -7.97 -18.00 -10.12
CA PRO A 19 -8.27 -18.98 -9.08
C PRO A 19 -9.18 -18.38 -8.00
N GLN A 20 -10.18 -19.14 -7.58
CA GLN A 20 -11.09 -18.81 -6.47
C GLN A 20 -10.79 -19.76 -5.30
N LEU A 21 -10.74 -19.21 -4.09
CA LEU A 21 -10.62 -20.02 -2.89
C LEU A 21 -11.93 -20.75 -2.60
N THR A 22 -11.83 -21.93 -2.03
CA THR A 22 -12.94 -22.56 -1.32
C THR A 22 -13.22 -21.81 0.00
N SER A 23 -14.41 -21.98 0.58
CA SER A 23 -14.75 -21.40 1.89
C SER A 23 -13.79 -21.86 2.99
N SER A 24 -13.31 -23.11 2.93
CA SER A 24 -12.32 -23.64 3.88
C SER A 24 -10.99 -22.91 3.77
N GLU A 25 -10.47 -22.72 2.56
CA GLU A 25 -9.22 -21.96 2.36
C GLU A 25 -9.39 -20.49 2.73
N ALA A 26 -10.51 -19.87 2.32
CA ALA A 26 -10.83 -18.49 2.65
C ALA A 26 -10.92 -18.26 4.16
N SER A 27 -11.31 -19.26 4.96
CA SER A 27 -11.32 -19.15 6.43
C SER A 27 -9.95 -18.81 7.04
N THR A 28 -8.85 -18.99 6.28
CA THR A 28 -7.49 -18.65 6.70
C THR A 28 -7.11 -17.20 6.40
N TYR A 29 -7.76 -16.55 5.43
CA TYR A 29 -7.47 -15.17 5.02
C TYR A 29 -8.37 -14.16 5.71
N THR A 30 -8.27 -14.06 7.04
CA THR A 30 -9.01 -13.08 7.86
C THR A 30 -8.08 -11.96 8.33
N ILE A 31 -8.64 -10.81 8.74
CA ILE A 31 -7.87 -9.69 9.30
C ILE A 31 -6.98 -10.17 10.46
N SER A 32 -7.55 -10.92 11.41
CA SER A 32 -6.82 -11.40 12.58
C SER A 32 -5.68 -12.37 12.21
N LYS A 33 -5.90 -13.30 11.27
CA LYS A 33 -4.86 -14.25 10.84
C LYS A 33 -3.75 -13.59 10.04
N ALA A 34 -4.10 -12.65 9.14
CA ALA A 34 -3.12 -11.90 8.37
C ALA A 34 -2.23 -11.04 9.27
N LEU A 35 -2.81 -10.39 10.27
CA LEU A 35 -2.10 -9.50 11.18
C LEU A 35 -1.48 -10.21 12.39
N ALA A 36 -1.63 -11.53 12.54
CA ALA A 36 -1.20 -12.25 13.76
C ALA A 36 0.32 -12.29 13.97
N LYS A 37 1.12 -12.26 12.89
CA LYS A 37 2.55 -12.54 12.94
C LYS A 37 3.40 -11.47 12.25
N ALA A 38 4.54 -11.13 12.86
CA ALA A 38 5.54 -10.20 12.31
C ALA A 38 6.95 -10.50 12.85
N GLY A 39 7.92 -9.67 12.46
CA GLY A 39 9.32 -9.79 12.89
C GLY A 39 10.19 -10.54 11.87
N PRO A 40 11.34 -11.10 12.31
CA PRO A 40 12.25 -11.82 11.42
C PRO A 40 11.55 -13.00 10.75
N ILE A 41 11.72 -13.16 9.43
CA ILE A 41 11.09 -14.23 8.64
C ILE A 41 11.45 -15.62 9.19
N THR A 42 12.66 -15.80 9.71
CA THR A 42 13.13 -17.06 10.30
C THR A 42 12.58 -17.33 11.70
N ALA A 43 11.96 -16.34 12.35
CA ALA A 43 11.49 -16.40 13.73
C ALA A 43 10.28 -15.47 13.96
N LEU A 44 9.23 -15.64 13.14
CA LEU A 44 8.02 -14.82 13.26
C LEU A 44 7.36 -14.99 14.63
N VAL A 45 7.04 -13.87 15.25
CA VAL A 45 6.38 -13.82 16.57
C VAL A 45 4.89 -13.61 16.38
N THR A 46 4.08 -14.32 17.18
CA THR A 46 2.64 -14.06 17.27
C THR A 46 2.38 -13.05 18.37
N ASP A 47 1.63 -12.00 18.08
CA ASP A 47 1.16 -11.03 19.08
C ASP A 47 -0.36 -10.83 19.00
N ASN A 48 -0.89 -9.93 19.82
CA ASN A 48 -2.31 -9.61 19.89
C ASN A 48 -2.65 -8.27 19.22
N TRP A 49 -1.83 -7.81 18.25
CA TRP A 49 -2.10 -6.54 17.59
C TRP A 49 -3.43 -6.59 16.85
N ASN A 50 -4.37 -5.75 17.29
CA ASN A 50 -5.69 -5.63 16.72
C ASN A 50 -6.03 -4.16 16.43
N PRO A 51 -5.88 -3.70 15.18
CA PRO A 51 -6.16 -2.31 14.79
C PRO A 51 -7.62 -2.06 14.39
N THR A 52 -8.52 -3.06 14.46
CA THR A 52 -9.90 -2.96 13.93
C THR A 52 -10.77 -1.93 14.66
N ALA A 53 -10.43 -1.60 15.91
CA ALA A 53 -11.06 -0.51 16.66
C ALA A 53 -10.88 0.87 16.00
N GLY A 54 -9.93 1.01 15.08
CA GLY A 54 -9.63 2.27 14.39
C GLY A 54 -8.60 3.13 15.12
N VAL A 55 -8.44 4.35 14.64
CA VAL A 55 -7.51 5.36 15.15
C VAL A 55 -8.30 6.37 16.00
N ALA A 56 -8.08 6.32 17.31
CA ALA A 56 -8.67 7.28 18.23
C ALA A 56 -8.08 8.69 17.99
N LEU A 57 -8.95 9.70 17.97
CA LEU A 57 -8.54 11.10 17.94
C LEU A 57 -8.68 11.69 19.34
N LEU A 58 -7.54 11.96 19.96
CA LEU A 58 -7.47 12.62 21.27
C LEU A 58 -6.90 14.04 21.12
N THR A 59 -6.87 14.77 22.23
CA THR A 59 -6.22 16.08 22.30
C THR A 59 -4.79 16.00 21.79
N ALA A 60 -4.45 16.90 20.88
CA ALA A 60 -3.12 16.92 20.27
C ALA A 60 -2.05 17.41 21.28
N ASP A 61 -0.93 16.71 21.34
CA ASP A 61 0.30 17.16 22.01
C ASP A 61 1.02 18.22 21.16
N PHE A 62 0.93 18.10 19.83
CA PHE A 62 1.55 18.99 18.86
C PHE A 62 0.54 19.40 17.79
N ALA A 63 0.55 20.69 17.41
CA ALA A 63 -0.39 21.22 16.41
C ALA A 63 0.37 21.89 15.26
N VAL A 64 0.02 21.53 14.04
CA VAL A 64 0.66 22.00 12.80
C VAL A 64 -0.30 22.89 12.02
N ALA A 65 0.15 24.07 11.61
CA ALA A 65 -0.61 24.97 10.77
C ALA A 65 0.32 25.74 9.82
N ALA A 66 0.16 25.55 8.51
CA ALA A 66 1.00 26.18 7.49
C ALA A 66 0.96 27.72 7.55
N ASP A 67 -0.18 28.30 7.97
CA ASP A 67 -0.40 29.73 8.13
C ASP A 67 0.32 30.35 9.36
N GLY A 68 0.99 29.53 10.18
CA GLY A 68 1.68 29.98 11.39
C GLY A 68 0.77 30.25 12.59
N SER A 69 -0.49 29.83 12.56
CA SER A 69 -1.40 29.93 13.71
C SER A 69 -1.08 28.98 14.86
N THR A 70 -0.12 28.06 14.68
CA THR A 70 0.43 27.19 15.73
C THR A 70 1.96 27.28 15.77
N ARG A 71 2.59 26.62 16.76
CA ARG A 71 4.06 26.59 16.92
C ARG A 71 4.77 25.96 15.71
N TYR A 72 4.17 24.97 15.06
CA TYR A 72 4.81 24.20 14.00
C TYR A 72 4.16 24.53 12.65
N ARG A 73 4.97 25.00 11.69
CA ARG A 73 4.49 25.30 10.33
C ARG A 73 4.57 24.11 9.39
N THR A 74 5.43 23.14 9.70
CA THR A 74 5.67 21.92 8.92
C THR A 74 5.32 20.70 9.74
N VAL A 75 4.87 19.63 9.08
CA VAL A 75 4.59 18.34 9.73
C VAL A 75 5.89 17.73 10.25
N GLN A 76 6.98 17.82 9.48
CA GLN A 76 8.29 17.34 9.91
C GLN A 76 8.74 17.97 11.24
N SER A 77 8.60 19.29 11.42
CA SER A 77 9.04 19.95 12.66
C SER A 77 8.25 19.52 13.91
N ALA A 78 6.97 19.17 13.75
CA ALA A 78 6.19 18.61 14.85
C ALA A 78 6.57 17.15 15.15
N ILE A 79 6.88 16.36 14.13
CA ILE A 79 7.43 15.00 14.31
C ILE A 79 8.77 15.06 15.03
N ASP A 80 9.67 15.94 14.62
CA ASP A 80 10.99 16.12 15.24
C ASP A 80 10.85 16.49 16.72
N ALA A 81 9.91 17.38 17.05
CA ALA A 81 9.62 17.74 18.43
C ALA A 81 9.01 16.58 19.24
N ALA A 82 8.12 15.79 18.65
CA ALA A 82 7.55 14.61 19.29
C ALA A 82 8.62 13.54 19.57
N VAL A 83 9.55 13.34 18.64
CA VAL A 83 10.71 12.45 18.80
C VAL A 83 11.64 12.96 19.89
N ALA A 84 11.98 14.25 19.88
CA ALA A 84 12.85 14.87 20.88
C ALA A 84 12.25 14.84 22.30
N ALA A 85 10.92 14.93 22.42
CA ALA A 85 10.23 14.78 23.70
C ALA A 85 10.33 13.35 24.28
N GLY A 86 10.58 12.34 23.43
CA GLY A 86 10.79 10.95 23.82
C GLY A 86 9.62 10.32 24.58
N GLY A 87 9.94 9.19 25.23
CA GLY A 87 9.00 8.38 26.01
C GLY A 87 8.38 7.22 25.22
N SER A 88 7.54 6.44 25.91
CA SER A 88 6.83 5.28 25.34
C SER A 88 5.33 5.51 25.14
N THR A 89 4.82 6.65 25.61
CA THR A 89 3.41 7.02 25.47
C THR A 89 3.12 7.53 24.06
N ARG A 90 1.96 7.16 23.52
CA ARG A 90 1.49 7.65 22.22
C ARG A 90 1.38 9.17 22.22
N ARG A 91 1.90 9.83 21.18
CA ARG A 91 1.80 11.28 20.97
C ARG A 91 0.86 11.60 19.81
N TYR A 92 0.09 12.66 19.95
CA TYR A 92 -0.93 13.10 18.99
C TYR A 92 -0.50 14.40 18.31
N ILE A 93 -0.46 14.37 16.97
CA ILE A 93 -0.07 15.48 16.11
C ILE A 93 -1.27 15.85 15.23
N SER A 94 -1.86 17.01 15.49
CA SER A 94 -2.93 17.55 14.65
C SER A 94 -2.36 18.39 13.51
N VAL A 95 -3.01 18.33 12.35
CA VAL A 95 -2.62 19.08 11.15
C VAL A 95 -3.83 19.85 10.63
N LYS A 96 -3.75 21.18 10.66
CA LYS A 96 -4.80 22.06 10.13
C LYS A 96 -5.05 21.78 8.65
N ALA A 97 -6.25 22.09 8.17
CA ALA A 97 -6.53 22.12 6.73
C ALA A 97 -5.51 23.01 6.00
N GLY A 98 -5.02 22.54 4.85
CA GLY A 98 -3.96 23.17 4.08
C GLY A 98 -3.15 22.15 3.27
N THR A 99 -2.33 22.67 2.35
CA THR A 99 -1.36 21.87 1.59
C THR A 99 0.05 22.10 2.13
N TYR A 100 0.68 21.00 2.55
CA TYR A 100 2.03 20.95 3.10
C TYR A 100 2.95 20.34 2.04
N ASN A 101 3.69 21.20 1.33
CA ASN A 101 4.63 20.79 0.28
C ASN A 101 5.99 20.42 0.87
N GLU A 102 6.10 19.22 1.42
CA GLU A 102 7.28 18.77 2.15
C GLU A 102 7.47 17.24 2.10
N LEU A 103 8.71 16.81 2.31
CA LEU A 103 9.05 15.42 2.57
C LEU A 103 8.99 15.14 4.07
N VAL A 104 8.35 14.05 4.47
CA VAL A 104 8.14 13.70 5.88
C VAL A 104 8.74 12.33 6.21
N CYS A 105 9.61 12.31 7.21
CA CYS A 105 10.22 11.12 7.80
C CYS A 105 9.74 10.95 9.24
N VAL A 106 9.07 9.83 9.52
CA VAL A 106 8.87 9.35 10.89
C VAL A 106 9.98 8.33 11.18
N PRO A 107 11.04 8.71 11.91
CA PRO A 107 12.24 7.89 12.04
C PRO A 107 11.98 6.61 12.85
N SER A 108 12.82 5.59 12.64
CA SER A 108 12.85 4.42 13.52
C SER A 108 13.19 4.85 14.95
N GLY A 109 12.48 4.30 15.94
CA GLY A 109 12.67 4.66 17.35
C GLY A 109 11.88 5.89 17.81
N ALA A 110 11.10 6.54 16.93
CA ALA A 110 10.09 7.49 17.40
C ALA A 110 9.12 6.83 18.39
N PRO A 111 8.59 7.57 19.39
CA PRO A 111 7.45 7.08 20.17
C PRO A 111 6.27 6.75 19.23
N PRO A 112 5.28 5.95 19.66
CA PRO A 112 4.09 5.74 18.85
C PRO A 112 3.43 7.10 18.54
N LEU A 113 3.27 7.45 17.27
CA LEU A 113 2.67 8.72 16.85
C LEU A 113 1.31 8.50 16.22
N THR A 114 0.38 9.42 16.45
CA THR A 114 -0.86 9.58 15.69
C THR A 114 -0.83 10.93 14.98
N LEU A 115 -0.88 10.92 13.65
CA LEU A 115 -0.96 12.12 12.82
C LEU A 115 -2.39 12.25 12.26
N PHE A 116 -3.07 13.37 12.48
CA PHE A 116 -4.45 13.52 11.99
C PHE A 116 -4.78 14.90 11.46
N GLY A 117 -5.57 14.94 10.38
CA GLY A 117 -6.05 16.18 9.78
C GLY A 117 -7.25 16.76 10.53
N LEU A 118 -7.37 18.09 10.49
CA LEU A 118 -8.49 18.87 11.03
C LEU A 118 -9.40 19.42 9.92
N GLY A 119 -9.27 18.87 8.71
CA GLY A 119 -10.14 19.16 7.58
C GLY A 119 -11.61 18.86 7.87
N SER A 120 -12.51 19.44 7.06
CA SER A 120 -13.91 19.01 7.02
C SER A 120 -14.08 17.74 6.18
N ALA A 121 -13.20 17.57 5.19
CA ALA A 121 -13.03 16.37 4.40
C ALA A 121 -11.56 15.93 4.41
N THR A 122 -11.34 14.64 4.16
CA THR A 122 -10.01 14.02 4.07
C THR A 122 -9.11 14.67 3.01
N THR A 123 -9.69 15.37 2.03
CA THR A 123 -8.98 16.11 0.99
C THR A 123 -8.46 17.48 1.42
N ASP A 124 -8.89 18.01 2.57
CA ASP A 124 -8.58 19.39 2.98
C ASP A 124 -7.19 19.51 3.62
N THR A 125 -6.67 18.42 4.20
CA THR A 125 -5.32 18.36 4.77
C THR A 125 -4.45 17.46 3.90
N VAL A 126 -3.51 18.05 3.16
CA VAL A 126 -2.70 17.34 2.17
C VAL A 126 -1.22 17.48 2.48
N ILE A 127 -0.51 16.37 2.64
CA ILE A 127 0.96 16.30 2.63
C ILE A 127 1.37 15.83 1.24
N ARG A 128 2.10 16.68 0.52
CA ARG A 128 2.38 16.50 -0.91
C ARG A 128 3.83 16.77 -1.22
N TYR A 129 4.40 15.99 -2.14
CA TYR A 129 5.68 16.35 -2.74
C TYR A 129 5.79 15.79 -4.16
N ASN A 130 6.58 16.48 -5.00
CA ASN A 130 6.85 16.06 -6.36
C ASN A 130 8.25 15.44 -6.41
N ASN A 131 8.32 14.12 -6.36
CA ASN A 131 9.57 13.39 -6.46
C ASN A 131 9.33 11.98 -7.01
N ALA A 132 10.25 11.49 -7.81
CA ALA A 132 10.13 10.20 -8.48
C ALA A 132 11.48 9.52 -8.62
N ASN A 133 11.49 8.23 -8.95
CA ASN A 133 12.71 7.48 -9.20
C ASN A 133 13.75 8.23 -10.05
N PRO A 134 13.39 8.78 -11.23
CA PRO A 134 14.36 9.37 -12.14
C PRO A 134 14.70 10.83 -11.79
N THR A 135 14.16 11.37 -10.68
CA THR A 135 14.44 12.74 -10.27
C THR A 135 15.94 12.90 -9.98
N PRO A 136 16.65 13.80 -10.68
CA PRO A 136 18.07 14.04 -10.42
C PRO A 136 18.28 14.70 -9.06
N LYS A 137 19.39 14.37 -8.41
CA LYS A 137 19.81 14.95 -7.12
C LYS A 137 21.32 15.14 -7.10
N PRO A 138 21.85 16.10 -6.32
CA PRO A 138 23.28 16.19 -6.08
C PRO A 138 23.81 14.91 -5.42
N THR A 139 24.92 14.37 -5.94
CA THR A 139 25.69 13.32 -5.24
C THR A 139 26.25 13.90 -3.95
N GLY A 140 26.18 13.14 -2.85
CA GLY A 140 26.56 13.58 -1.50
C GLY A 140 25.40 14.06 -0.63
N THR A 141 24.21 14.29 -1.20
CA THR A 141 23.01 14.71 -0.45
C THR A 141 21.96 13.61 -0.44
N ALA A 142 21.35 13.29 0.70
CA ALA A 142 20.23 12.35 0.72
C ALA A 142 18.97 12.99 0.10
N SER A 143 18.16 12.20 -0.60
CA SER A 143 16.93 12.70 -1.27
C SER A 143 15.76 12.94 -0.33
N HIS A 144 15.79 12.36 0.87
CA HIS A 144 14.71 12.36 1.85
C HIS A 144 15.36 12.24 3.25
N PRO A 145 14.79 12.79 4.33
CA PRO A 145 15.39 12.69 5.68
C PRO A 145 15.56 11.23 6.16
N CYS A 146 14.65 10.35 5.73
CA CYS A 146 14.78 8.90 5.91
C CYS A 146 15.66 8.20 4.84
N ALA A 147 16.16 8.84 3.79
CA ALA A 147 16.90 8.12 2.74
C ALA A 147 18.38 7.88 3.10
N SER A 148 18.94 6.79 2.56
CA SER A 148 20.37 6.46 2.65
C SER A 148 21.08 6.54 1.29
N ASN A 149 20.50 7.27 0.32
CA ASN A 149 20.95 7.31 -1.07
C ASN A 149 21.82 8.53 -1.41
N ALA A 150 22.65 9.01 -0.46
CA ALA A 150 23.49 10.18 -0.67
C ALA A 150 24.40 10.01 -1.90
N SER A 151 24.97 8.82 -2.10
CA SER A 151 25.88 8.51 -3.21
C SER A 151 25.21 8.35 -4.58
N ALA A 152 23.88 8.26 -4.66
CA ALA A 152 23.16 8.10 -5.93
C ALA A 152 23.01 9.44 -6.65
N ALA A 153 22.96 9.44 -7.98
CA ALA A 153 22.68 10.64 -8.79
C ALA A 153 21.17 10.91 -8.97
N THR A 154 20.33 9.91 -8.66
CA THR A 154 18.87 10.00 -8.73
C THR A 154 18.23 9.54 -7.42
N VAL A 155 16.97 9.92 -7.21
CA VAL A 155 16.24 9.61 -5.97
C VAL A 155 15.97 8.11 -5.82
N GLY A 156 15.56 7.43 -6.89
CA GLY A 156 15.18 6.01 -6.86
C GLY A 156 13.83 5.77 -6.18
N THR A 157 13.15 4.69 -6.58
CA THR A 157 11.75 4.38 -6.20
C THR A 157 11.52 4.46 -4.69
N SER A 158 12.29 3.70 -3.89
CA SER A 158 12.10 3.62 -2.44
C SER A 158 12.29 4.93 -1.69
N ASN A 159 13.02 5.91 -2.25
CA ASN A 159 13.26 7.22 -1.62
C ASN A 159 12.44 8.35 -2.26
N SER A 160 11.61 8.04 -3.27
CA SER A 160 10.69 9.02 -3.87
C SER A 160 9.47 9.32 -3.01
N ALA A 161 9.30 8.58 -1.90
CA ALA A 161 8.20 8.71 -0.96
C ALA A 161 8.02 10.15 -0.47
N THR A 162 6.81 10.70 -0.60
CA THR A 162 6.44 11.96 0.06
C THR A 162 6.48 11.80 1.58
N VAL A 163 5.94 10.68 2.09
CA VAL A 163 6.02 10.33 3.51
C VAL A 163 6.63 8.94 3.68
N THR A 164 7.68 8.84 4.50
CA THR A 164 8.28 7.57 4.93
C THR A 164 8.06 7.34 6.42
N VAL A 165 7.38 6.24 6.77
CA VAL A 165 7.09 5.84 8.15
C VAL A 165 7.96 4.64 8.54
N ARG A 166 9.02 4.87 9.31
CA ARG A 166 9.90 3.82 9.85
C ARG A 166 9.55 3.39 11.28
N ALA A 167 8.82 4.21 12.03
CA ALA A 167 8.43 3.89 13.39
C ALA A 167 7.35 2.81 13.43
N SER A 168 7.46 1.91 14.41
CA SER A 168 6.39 0.96 14.71
C SER A 168 5.23 1.66 15.43
N GLY A 169 4.01 1.17 15.24
CA GLY A 169 2.82 1.70 15.90
C GLY A 169 2.40 3.08 15.42
N PHE A 170 2.88 3.55 14.25
CA PHE A 170 2.41 4.79 13.66
C PHE A 170 0.91 4.71 13.32
N GLN A 171 0.20 5.81 13.54
CA GLN A 171 -1.20 5.95 13.16
C GLN A 171 -1.39 7.22 12.32
N ALA A 172 -2.26 7.15 11.31
CA ALA A 172 -2.74 8.35 10.64
C ALA A 172 -4.25 8.33 10.39
N ARG A 173 -4.88 9.50 10.43
CA ARG A 173 -6.32 9.64 10.18
C ARG A 173 -6.73 10.96 9.53
N HIS A 174 -7.71 10.92 8.63
CA HIS A 174 -8.39 12.10 8.07
C HIS A 174 -7.46 13.09 7.37
N LEU A 175 -6.55 12.60 6.52
CA LEU A 175 -5.67 13.43 5.69
C LEU A 175 -5.26 12.70 4.40
N ARG A 176 -4.64 13.45 3.49
CA ARG A 176 -4.11 12.94 2.21
C ARG A 176 -2.58 12.91 2.19
N PHE A 177 -2.03 11.77 1.79
CA PHE A 177 -0.65 11.61 1.35
C PHE A 177 -0.62 11.60 -0.18
N ASP A 178 0.07 12.56 -0.80
CA ASP A 178 0.05 12.77 -2.25
C ASP A 178 1.46 12.79 -2.83
N ASN A 179 1.73 11.98 -3.85
CA ASN A 179 2.85 12.24 -4.74
C ASN A 179 2.32 12.78 -6.06
N ASN A 180 2.70 14.03 -6.36
CA ASN A 180 2.18 14.73 -7.50
C ASN A 180 3.13 14.79 -8.70
N TYR A 181 4.04 13.83 -8.76
CA TYR A 181 4.92 13.67 -9.90
C TYR A 181 4.11 13.54 -11.21
N VAL A 182 4.57 14.29 -12.21
CA VAL A 182 4.02 14.25 -13.57
C VAL A 182 4.93 13.35 -14.39
N GLU A 183 4.47 12.15 -14.72
CA GLU A 183 5.28 11.21 -15.47
C GLU A 183 5.65 11.74 -16.86
N GLY A 184 6.86 11.41 -17.33
CA GLY A 184 7.46 11.97 -18.53
C GLY A 184 8.24 13.27 -18.29
N THR A 185 8.24 13.81 -17.07
CA THR A 185 9.09 14.96 -16.71
C THR A 185 10.58 14.67 -16.90
N TYR A 186 11.01 13.44 -16.61
CA TYR A 186 12.40 13.00 -16.79
C TYR A 186 12.49 11.86 -17.81
N ALA A 187 13.55 11.86 -18.62
CA ALA A 187 13.83 10.85 -19.64
C ALA A 187 14.35 9.55 -19.03
N ASP A 188 13.45 8.75 -18.47
CA ASP A 188 13.71 7.40 -17.95
C ASP A 188 12.47 6.52 -18.20
N ASN A 189 12.62 5.20 -18.23
CA ASN A 189 11.49 4.29 -18.42
C ASN A 189 10.77 3.96 -17.11
N ASN A 190 11.44 4.08 -15.96
CA ASN A 190 10.88 3.88 -14.65
C ASN A 190 10.44 5.22 -14.05
N GLN A 191 9.14 5.48 -14.09
CA GLN A 191 8.53 6.73 -13.65
C GLN A 191 7.94 6.64 -12.24
N SER A 192 8.24 5.57 -11.49
CA SER A 192 7.68 5.30 -10.16
C SER A 192 7.82 6.49 -9.19
N ALA A 193 6.75 6.79 -8.45
CA ALA A 193 6.69 7.93 -7.54
C ALA A 193 5.81 7.60 -6.32
N VAL A 194 6.46 7.35 -5.18
CA VAL A 194 5.78 6.87 -3.97
C VAL A 194 5.13 8.03 -3.21
N ALA A 195 3.87 7.89 -2.80
CA ALA A 195 3.21 8.84 -1.88
C ALA A 195 3.50 8.47 -0.43
N LEU A 196 3.30 7.20 -0.08
CA LEU A 196 3.49 6.69 1.28
C LEU A 196 4.34 5.42 1.27
N ALA A 197 5.47 5.45 2.00
CA ALA A 197 6.29 4.28 2.28
C ALA A 197 6.15 3.86 3.74
N VAL A 198 5.47 2.73 3.99
CA VAL A 198 5.34 2.11 5.30
C VAL A 198 6.47 1.09 5.49
N ARG A 199 7.32 1.34 6.49
CA ARG A 199 8.55 0.61 6.78
C ARG A 199 8.63 0.07 8.20
N GLY A 200 7.80 0.60 9.11
CA GLY A 200 7.62 0.12 10.49
C GLY A 200 6.45 -0.85 10.63
N ASP A 201 6.46 -1.66 11.70
CA ASP A 201 5.40 -2.63 12.00
C ASP A 201 4.21 -1.97 12.73
N GLN A 202 3.05 -2.63 12.74
CA GLN A 202 1.84 -2.18 13.43
C GLN A 202 1.34 -0.79 13.01
N ALA A 203 1.54 -0.40 11.75
CA ALA A 203 1.07 0.88 11.24
C ALA A 203 -0.44 0.84 10.94
N SER A 204 -1.21 1.83 11.41
CA SER A 204 -2.67 1.90 11.18
C SER A 204 -3.06 3.20 10.48
N PHE A 205 -3.93 3.09 9.49
CA PHE A 205 -4.42 4.22 8.71
C PHE A 205 -5.94 4.12 8.66
N GLU A 206 -6.65 5.18 9.06
CA GLU A 206 -8.12 5.21 9.02
C GLU A 206 -8.58 6.47 8.32
N ASP A 207 -9.49 6.35 7.34
CA ASP A 207 -9.99 7.52 6.59
C ASP A 207 -8.84 8.40 6.05
N VAL A 208 -7.87 7.77 5.39
CA VAL A 208 -6.80 8.50 4.67
C VAL A 208 -6.99 8.35 3.18
N LEU A 209 -6.43 9.31 2.44
CA LEU A 209 -6.30 9.24 0.99
C LEU A 209 -4.82 9.11 0.62
N VAL A 210 -4.45 8.06 -0.11
CA VAL A 210 -3.08 7.88 -0.63
C VAL A 210 -3.14 7.94 -2.15
N THR A 211 -2.54 8.96 -2.75
CA THR A 211 -2.70 9.26 -4.18
C THR A 211 -1.36 9.42 -4.89
N GLY A 212 -1.27 8.82 -6.08
CA GLY A 212 -0.15 8.94 -7.00
C GLY A 212 -0.50 8.32 -8.35
N ASN A 213 0.51 7.95 -9.13
CA ASN A 213 0.36 7.18 -10.36
C ASN A 213 1.02 5.81 -10.18
N GLN A 214 2.19 5.59 -10.78
CA GLN A 214 2.98 4.39 -10.58
C GLN A 214 3.59 4.33 -9.16
N ASP A 215 3.47 3.17 -8.50
CA ASP A 215 4.09 2.86 -7.20
C ASP A 215 3.61 3.75 -6.02
N THR A 216 2.31 4.06 -5.95
CA THR A 216 1.74 5.01 -4.96
C THR A 216 1.98 4.62 -3.49
N LEU A 217 1.74 3.36 -3.11
CA LEU A 217 1.82 2.87 -1.73
C LEU A 217 2.80 1.71 -1.61
N LEU A 218 3.89 1.93 -0.87
CA LEU A 218 4.91 0.93 -0.61
C LEU A 218 4.82 0.40 0.82
N ILE A 219 4.51 -0.89 0.96
CA ILE A 219 4.52 -1.59 2.25
C ILE A 219 5.65 -2.61 2.24
N SER A 220 6.80 -2.24 2.81
CA SER A 220 7.95 -3.15 2.89
C SER A 220 8.86 -2.73 4.01
N ALA A 221 9.36 -3.68 4.80
CA ALA A 221 10.32 -3.40 5.85
C ALA A 221 11.61 -2.78 5.28
N THR A 222 12.31 -1.97 6.08
CA THR A 222 13.65 -1.47 5.71
C THR A 222 14.64 -2.63 5.53
N ASN A 223 14.53 -3.66 6.37
CA ASN A 223 15.30 -4.90 6.23
C ASN A 223 14.39 -5.97 5.62
N ALA A 224 14.73 -6.47 4.43
CA ALA A 224 13.97 -7.49 3.71
C ALA A 224 13.85 -8.84 4.45
N ALA A 225 14.66 -9.07 5.49
CA ALA A 225 14.55 -10.24 6.36
C ALA A 225 13.40 -10.14 7.39
N ASN A 226 12.68 -9.01 7.45
CA ASN A 226 11.60 -8.77 8.39
C ASN A 226 10.24 -8.63 7.71
N VAL A 227 9.21 -9.12 8.38
CA VAL A 227 7.81 -8.87 8.06
C VAL A 227 7.29 -7.74 8.94
N ILE A 228 6.74 -6.71 8.30
CA ILE A 228 5.97 -5.63 8.93
C ILE A 228 4.51 -5.75 8.54
N ARG A 229 3.62 -5.16 9.34
CA ARG A 229 2.19 -5.14 9.07
C ARG A 229 1.65 -3.72 9.05
N ALA A 230 0.74 -3.48 8.12
CA ALA A 230 0.00 -2.23 7.97
C ALA A 230 -1.49 -2.52 7.76
N TYR A 231 -2.34 -1.72 8.39
CA TYR A 231 -3.80 -1.84 8.32
C TYR A 231 -4.43 -0.52 7.84
N PHE A 232 -5.19 -0.58 6.76
CA PHE A 232 -5.88 0.54 6.13
C PHE A 232 -7.38 0.30 6.25
N LYS A 233 -8.06 1.10 7.07
CA LYS A 233 -9.50 1.03 7.32
C LYS A 233 -10.21 2.20 6.69
N SER A 234 -11.29 1.95 5.95
CA SER A 234 -12.12 3.02 5.35
C SER A 234 -11.29 4.08 4.59
N SER A 235 -10.18 3.64 3.99
CA SER A 235 -9.20 4.50 3.34
C SER A 235 -9.31 4.37 1.83
N THR A 236 -8.85 5.38 1.12
CA THR A 236 -8.79 5.37 -0.34
C THR A 236 -7.34 5.31 -0.81
N ILE A 237 -7.03 4.36 -1.70
CA ILE A 237 -5.73 4.26 -2.33
C ILE A 237 -5.93 4.37 -3.84
N GLU A 238 -5.27 5.32 -4.47
CA GLU A 238 -5.43 5.67 -5.88
C GLU A 238 -4.11 5.69 -6.63
N GLY A 239 -4.07 5.02 -7.77
CA GLY A 239 -2.95 5.04 -8.70
C GLY A 239 -3.23 4.23 -9.96
N ASP A 240 -2.23 3.99 -10.80
CA ASP A 240 -2.41 3.30 -12.07
C ASP A 240 -1.62 1.99 -12.20
N VAL A 241 -0.30 2.01 -12.04
CA VAL A 241 0.60 0.87 -12.22
C VAL A 241 1.26 0.50 -10.90
N ASP A 242 1.14 -0.77 -10.51
CA ASP A 242 1.75 -1.35 -9.32
C ASP A 242 1.52 -0.50 -8.05
N PHE A 243 0.37 0.18 -7.98
CA PHE A 243 0.21 1.29 -7.05
C PHE A 243 0.05 0.87 -5.58
N ILE A 244 -0.10 -0.44 -5.32
CA ILE A 244 0.05 -1.06 -4.00
C ILE A 244 1.09 -2.16 -4.11
N PHE A 245 2.29 -1.96 -3.56
CA PHE A 245 3.42 -2.86 -3.77
C PHE A 245 4.30 -3.04 -2.53
N GLY A 246 5.14 -4.09 -2.57
CA GLY A 246 6.10 -4.39 -1.52
C GLY A 246 5.91 -5.75 -0.84
N SER A 247 6.79 -6.02 0.12
CA SER A 247 6.96 -7.35 0.72
C SER A 247 6.23 -7.56 2.04
N GLY A 248 5.74 -6.48 2.66
CA GLY A 248 5.08 -6.53 3.96
C GLY A 248 3.64 -7.03 3.88
N ILE A 249 3.01 -7.11 5.06
CA ILE A 249 1.60 -7.45 5.19
C ILE A 249 0.78 -6.17 5.14
N GLY A 250 -0.17 -6.09 4.21
CA GLY A 250 -1.05 -4.94 4.02
C GLY A 250 -2.51 -5.40 4.00
N VAL A 251 -3.28 -4.99 5.00
CA VAL A 251 -4.72 -5.30 5.06
C VAL A 251 -5.51 -4.03 4.73
N PHE A 252 -6.37 -4.12 3.73
CA PHE A 252 -7.25 -3.06 3.25
C PHE A 252 -8.69 -3.47 3.56
N ASP A 253 -9.26 -2.88 4.60
CA ASP A 253 -10.57 -3.21 5.16
C ASP A 253 -11.56 -2.08 4.93
N ASN A 254 -12.68 -2.38 4.29
CA ASN A 254 -13.66 -1.37 3.85
C ASN A 254 -13.01 -0.23 3.04
N ALA A 255 -11.98 -0.55 2.26
CA ALA A 255 -11.21 0.44 1.51
C ALA A 255 -11.82 0.71 0.13
N ILE A 256 -11.51 1.89 -0.42
CA ILE A 256 -11.72 2.18 -1.84
C ILE A 256 -10.38 2.06 -2.55
N ILE A 257 -10.30 1.11 -3.47
CA ILE A 257 -9.14 0.91 -4.34
C ILE A 257 -9.49 1.51 -5.70
N ARG A 258 -8.91 2.68 -6.03
CA ARG A 258 -9.27 3.45 -7.22
C ARG A 258 -8.19 3.38 -8.27
N SER A 259 -8.50 2.82 -9.44
CA SER A 259 -7.58 2.83 -10.57
C SER A 259 -7.69 4.15 -11.34
N ALA A 260 -6.58 4.84 -11.55
CA ALA A 260 -6.48 5.94 -12.49
C ALA A 260 -6.11 5.39 -13.89
N GLY A 261 -6.62 6.03 -14.96
CA GLY A 261 -6.34 5.57 -16.33
C GLY A 261 -5.92 6.67 -17.30
N ALA A 262 -6.07 7.95 -16.92
CA ALA A 262 -5.76 9.09 -17.78
C ALA A 262 -4.35 9.03 -18.40
N ARG A 263 -3.35 8.52 -17.66
CA ARG A 263 -1.97 8.38 -18.15
C ARG A 263 -1.77 7.20 -19.12
N LEU A 264 -2.50 6.11 -18.94
CA LEU A 264 -2.28 4.85 -19.66
C LEU A 264 -2.90 4.85 -21.06
N GLY A 265 -3.72 5.85 -21.37
CA GLY A 265 -4.53 5.93 -22.57
C GLY A 265 -5.77 5.04 -22.49
N SER A 266 -6.59 5.06 -23.55
CA SER A 266 -7.89 4.38 -23.57
C SER A 266 -7.83 2.88 -23.85
N SER A 267 -6.66 2.32 -24.16
CA SER A 267 -6.50 0.94 -24.61
C SER A 267 -5.75 0.03 -23.63
N ARG A 268 -5.29 0.55 -22.48
CA ARG A 268 -4.50 -0.20 -21.50
C ARG A 268 -4.96 0.13 -20.10
N GLY A 269 -5.17 -0.90 -19.29
CA GLY A 269 -5.30 -0.76 -17.85
C GLY A 269 -3.97 -1.00 -17.15
N GLY A 270 -3.90 -0.55 -15.90
CA GLY A 270 -2.71 -0.72 -15.07
C GLY A 270 -2.77 -1.97 -14.21
N TYR A 271 -2.02 -1.95 -13.11
CA TYR A 271 -1.91 -3.05 -12.15
C TYR A 271 -2.18 -2.51 -10.75
N ILE A 272 -3.10 -3.13 -10.02
CA ILE A 272 -3.41 -2.69 -8.67
C ILE A 272 -2.34 -3.15 -7.68
N PHE A 273 -2.19 -4.47 -7.54
CA PHE A 273 -1.28 -5.06 -6.58
C PHE A 273 0.00 -5.56 -7.25
N ALA A 274 1.14 -5.22 -6.66
CA ALA A 274 2.46 -5.76 -6.99
C ALA A 274 3.21 -6.29 -5.75
N PRO A 275 2.71 -7.35 -5.10
CA PRO A 275 3.35 -7.89 -3.90
C PRO A 275 4.70 -8.55 -4.22
N SER A 276 5.69 -8.31 -3.35
CA SER A 276 7.01 -8.97 -3.33
C SER A 276 7.22 -9.82 -2.06
N THR A 277 6.12 -10.41 -1.56
CA THR A 277 6.11 -11.20 -0.34
C THR A 277 7.24 -12.24 -0.33
N ARG A 278 8.07 -12.17 0.71
CA ARG A 278 9.29 -12.99 0.82
C ARG A 278 8.94 -14.45 1.14
N PRO A 279 9.77 -15.43 0.69
CA PRO A 279 9.64 -16.81 1.15
C PRO A 279 9.65 -16.88 2.69
N GLY A 280 8.86 -17.78 3.26
CA GLY A 280 8.66 -17.88 4.70
C GLY A 280 7.57 -16.95 5.26
N SER A 281 7.16 -15.90 4.56
CA SER A 281 5.95 -15.13 4.93
C SER A 281 4.69 -15.75 4.32
N GLY A 282 3.77 -16.16 5.20
CA GLY A 282 2.47 -16.75 4.81
C GLY A 282 1.47 -15.74 4.24
N TYR A 283 1.61 -14.46 4.59
CA TYR A 283 0.71 -13.38 4.17
C TYR A 283 1.47 -12.24 3.49
N GLY A 284 0.80 -11.61 2.53
CA GLY A 284 1.16 -10.37 1.88
C GLY A 284 -0.03 -9.42 1.97
N PHE A 285 -0.75 -9.21 0.87
CA PHE A 285 -1.89 -8.29 0.84
C PHE A 285 -3.24 -8.99 1.02
N LEU A 286 -4.14 -8.34 1.74
CA LEU A 286 -5.53 -8.75 1.91
C LEU A 286 -6.44 -7.55 1.70
N ALA A 287 -7.22 -7.55 0.62
CA ALA A 287 -8.34 -6.63 0.46
C ALA A 287 -9.62 -7.35 0.89
N ILE A 288 -10.33 -6.80 1.88
CA ILE A 288 -11.53 -7.39 2.45
C ILE A 288 -12.63 -6.33 2.57
N ASN A 289 -13.87 -6.67 2.27
CA ASN A 289 -15.01 -5.75 2.31
C ASN A 289 -14.80 -4.47 1.49
N SER A 290 -13.95 -4.51 0.48
CA SER A 290 -13.43 -3.33 -0.21
C SER A 290 -14.13 -3.11 -1.55
N ARG A 291 -13.97 -1.91 -2.10
CA ARG A 291 -14.57 -1.50 -3.37
C ARG A 291 -13.48 -1.12 -4.36
N PHE A 292 -13.45 -1.80 -5.48
CA PHE A 292 -12.55 -1.52 -6.59
C PHE A 292 -13.30 -0.69 -7.61
N VAL A 293 -12.87 0.55 -7.82
CA VAL A 293 -13.60 1.53 -8.63
C VAL A 293 -12.70 2.15 -9.69
N ALA A 294 -13.30 2.46 -10.84
CA ALA A 294 -12.63 3.21 -11.89
C ALA A 294 -12.56 4.70 -11.50
N GLY A 295 -11.37 5.28 -11.59
CA GLY A 295 -11.15 6.72 -11.64
C GLY A 295 -11.22 7.23 -13.09
N SER A 296 -10.87 8.50 -13.28
CA SER A 296 -10.92 9.12 -14.61
C SER A 296 -9.99 8.42 -15.61
N GLY A 297 -10.53 8.12 -16.79
CA GLY A 297 -9.80 7.55 -17.91
C GLY A 297 -9.50 6.05 -17.83
N SER A 298 -9.97 5.32 -16.82
CA SER A 298 -9.79 3.87 -16.74
C SER A 298 -10.81 3.13 -17.62
N PRO A 299 -10.39 2.42 -18.69
CA PRO A 299 -11.31 1.70 -19.55
C PRO A 299 -11.85 0.42 -18.91
N ASP A 300 -13.06 0.02 -19.32
CA ASP A 300 -13.68 -1.24 -18.94
C ASP A 300 -12.84 -2.46 -19.36
N ASN A 301 -12.79 -3.49 -18.51
CA ASN A 301 -12.18 -4.79 -18.77
C ASN A 301 -10.68 -4.74 -19.13
N GLN A 302 -9.93 -3.81 -18.54
CA GLN A 302 -8.52 -3.58 -18.92
C GLN A 302 -7.55 -3.55 -17.74
N THR A 303 -7.99 -3.20 -16.53
CA THR A 303 -7.15 -3.16 -15.33
C THR A 303 -6.90 -4.56 -14.78
N TYR A 304 -5.64 -4.91 -14.59
CA TYR A 304 -5.23 -6.11 -13.90
C TYR A 304 -5.38 -5.94 -12.38
N LEU A 305 -5.91 -6.96 -11.71
CA LEU A 305 -5.90 -6.99 -10.25
C LEU A 305 -4.46 -7.04 -9.71
N GLY A 306 -3.51 -7.57 -10.47
CA GLY A 306 -2.11 -7.46 -10.10
C GLY A 306 -1.14 -8.33 -10.90
N ARG A 307 0.11 -8.25 -10.50
CA ARG A 307 1.23 -9.08 -10.96
C ARG A 307 2.22 -9.28 -9.83
N ALA A 308 3.08 -10.28 -9.89
CA ALA A 308 4.13 -10.41 -8.87
C ALA A 308 5.22 -9.37 -9.10
N TRP A 309 5.63 -8.68 -8.03
CA TRP A 309 6.92 -8.01 -8.03
C TRP A 309 7.95 -9.03 -7.56
N ASP A 310 8.61 -9.69 -8.51
CA ASP A 310 9.72 -10.60 -8.21
C ASP A 310 10.97 -9.74 -7.88
N GLU A 311 10.91 -9.03 -6.75
CA GLU A 311 11.86 -7.98 -6.35
C GLU A 311 13.31 -8.49 -6.35
N GLY A 312 14.18 -7.76 -7.04
CA GLY A 312 15.60 -8.10 -7.17
C GLY A 312 15.91 -9.24 -8.13
N VAL A 313 14.90 -9.82 -8.80
CA VAL A 313 15.08 -10.83 -9.85
C VAL A 313 15.21 -10.12 -11.20
N SER A 314 16.36 -10.28 -11.86
CA SER A 314 16.67 -9.58 -13.12
C SER A 314 15.91 -10.10 -14.34
N GLY A 315 15.33 -11.30 -14.26
CA GLY A 315 14.54 -11.92 -15.31
C GLY A 315 14.19 -13.37 -14.98
N LEU A 316 13.38 -14.00 -15.83
CA LEU A 316 12.83 -15.35 -15.61
C LEU A 316 13.90 -16.40 -15.28
N SER A 317 15.05 -16.38 -15.97
CA SER A 317 16.15 -17.32 -15.74
C SER A 317 16.82 -17.17 -14.36
N ALA A 318 16.67 -16.02 -13.70
CA ALA A 318 17.20 -15.77 -12.36
C ALA A 318 16.18 -16.09 -11.25
N TYR A 319 14.96 -16.49 -11.60
CA TYR A 319 13.96 -16.87 -10.61
C TYR A 319 14.27 -18.24 -10.01
N VAL A 320 14.38 -18.30 -8.68
CA VAL A 320 14.68 -19.53 -7.94
C VAL A 320 13.50 -19.90 -7.06
N ASN A 321 12.92 -21.08 -7.32
CA ASN A 321 11.79 -21.59 -6.54
C ASN A 321 12.14 -21.69 -5.05
N GLY A 322 11.25 -21.19 -4.19
CA GLY A 322 11.44 -21.18 -2.73
C GLY A 322 12.40 -20.13 -2.20
N THR A 323 13.14 -19.42 -3.06
CA THR A 323 14.15 -18.42 -2.65
C THR A 323 13.84 -17.02 -3.16
N SER A 324 13.42 -16.89 -4.42
CA SER A 324 12.94 -15.62 -4.95
C SER A 324 11.61 -15.21 -4.30
N PRO A 325 11.31 -13.90 -4.20
CA PRO A 325 9.98 -13.45 -3.78
C PRO A 325 8.86 -14.14 -4.56
N ASN A 326 7.76 -14.41 -3.88
CA ASN A 326 6.54 -14.89 -4.52
C ASN A 326 5.36 -14.17 -3.87
N GLY A 327 4.98 -13.05 -4.48
CA GLY A 327 3.93 -12.17 -4.00
C GLY A 327 2.65 -12.93 -3.63
N GLN A 328 2.02 -12.49 -2.55
CA GLN A 328 0.72 -12.99 -2.12
C GLN A 328 -0.28 -11.87 -2.02
N VAL A 329 -1.45 -12.07 -2.62
CA VAL A 329 -2.61 -11.20 -2.43
C VAL A 329 -3.88 -12.03 -2.42
N THR A 330 -4.79 -11.71 -1.51
CA THR A 330 -6.17 -12.21 -1.51
C THR A 330 -7.13 -11.04 -1.56
N ILE A 331 -8.08 -11.08 -2.50
CA ILE A 331 -9.18 -10.11 -2.59
C ILE A 331 -10.47 -10.84 -2.26
N ARG A 332 -11.15 -10.44 -1.19
CA ARG A 332 -12.33 -11.16 -0.73
C ARG A 332 -13.46 -10.26 -0.30
N ASP A 333 -14.68 -10.78 -0.42
CA ASP A 333 -15.91 -10.13 0.04
C ASP A 333 -16.00 -8.68 -0.48
N SER A 334 -15.49 -8.43 -1.70
CA SER A 334 -15.26 -7.11 -2.26
C SER A 334 -16.04 -6.91 -3.56
N THR A 335 -16.39 -5.67 -3.89
CA THR A 335 -17.03 -5.34 -5.17
C THR A 335 -16.00 -4.89 -6.19
N LEU A 336 -15.98 -5.52 -7.36
CA LEU A 336 -15.10 -5.25 -8.49
C LEU A 336 -15.85 -4.50 -9.59
N GLY A 337 -15.41 -3.27 -9.88
CA GLY A 337 -15.97 -2.45 -10.97
C GLY A 337 -15.61 -2.98 -12.37
N SER A 338 -16.33 -2.51 -13.39
CA SER A 338 -16.23 -2.95 -14.79
C SER A 338 -14.84 -2.79 -15.43
N HIS A 339 -14.03 -1.83 -14.96
CA HIS A 339 -12.62 -1.67 -15.36
C HIS A 339 -11.73 -2.88 -15.10
N ILE A 340 -12.07 -3.75 -14.14
CA ILE A 340 -11.28 -4.94 -13.85
C ILE A 340 -11.44 -5.95 -14.99
N ARG A 341 -10.31 -6.52 -15.43
CA ARG A 341 -10.29 -7.60 -16.42
C ARG A 341 -11.08 -8.81 -15.93
N LYS A 342 -12.07 -9.25 -16.70
CA LYS A 342 -12.84 -10.46 -16.41
C LYS A 342 -12.00 -11.73 -16.57
N THR A 343 -11.27 -11.81 -17.68
CA THR A 343 -10.43 -12.96 -18.03
C THR A 343 -8.96 -12.65 -17.76
N ALA A 344 -8.27 -13.56 -17.05
CA ALA A 344 -6.88 -13.41 -16.67
C ALA A 344 -6.56 -12.03 -16.03
N PRO A 345 -7.17 -11.71 -14.88
CA PRO A 345 -6.90 -10.45 -14.17
C PRO A 345 -5.50 -10.39 -13.55
N TRP A 346 -4.77 -11.50 -13.56
CA TRP A 346 -3.41 -11.63 -13.04
C TRP A 346 -2.43 -11.77 -14.20
N ASN A 347 -1.39 -10.94 -14.24
CA ASN A 347 -0.41 -10.94 -15.32
C ASN A 347 0.94 -11.54 -14.90
N ALA A 348 1.83 -11.73 -15.88
CA ALA A 348 3.22 -12.09 -15.67
C ALA A 348 3.91 -11.10 -14.72
N SER A 349 4.88 -11.61 -13.95
CA SER A 349 5.64 -10.84 -12.99
C SER A 349 6.50 -9.76 -13.65
N THR A 350 7.03 -8.85 -12.85
CA THR A 350 8.04 -7.87 -13.29
C THR A 350 9.31 -8.52 -13.84
N ALA A 351 9.60 -9.78 -13.49
CA ALA A 351 10.71 -10.57 -14.03
C ALA A 351 10.29 -11.43 -15.24
N SER A 352 9.12 -11.17 -15.83
CA SER A 352 8.53 -11.94 -16.94
C SER A 352 8.21 -13.41 -16.60
N ARG A 353 8.07 -13.75 -15.31
CA ARG A 353 7.57 -15.07 -14.90
C ARG A 353 6.07 -15.16 -15.23
N PRO A 354 5.63 -16.13 -16.05
CA PRO A 354 4.22 -16.27 -16.38
C PRO A 354 3.35 -16.42 -15.13
N PHE A 355 2.16 -15.83 -15.15
CA PHE A 355 1.17 -16.14 -14.12
C PHE A 355 0.79 -17.62 -14.21
N CYS A 356 0.84 -18.31 -13.08
CA CYS A 356 0.43 -19.71 -13.01
C CYS A 356 -0.09 -20.04 -11.61
N SER A 357 -1.26 -20.68 -11.53
CA SER A 357 -1.93 -21.02 -10.26
C SER A 357 -1.81 -22.50 -9.86
N SER A 358 -1.52 -23.41 -10.81
CA SER A 358 -1.38 -24.85 -10.57
C SER A 358 -0.53 -25.51 -11.65
N ASN A 359 0.17 -26.60 -11.33
CA ASN A 359 1.01 -27.37 -12.26
C ASN A 359 2.08 -26.54 -12.98
N CYS A 360 2.75 -25.67 -12.22
CA CYS A 360 3.67 -24.66 -12.71
C CYS A 360 5.12 -25.12 -12.74
N THR A 361 5.91 -24.68 -13.73
CA THR A 361 7.38 -24.88 -13.77
C THR A 361 8.08 -24.09 -12.66
N ASN A 362 7.71 -22.83 -12.50
CA ASN A 362 8.13 -22.01 -11.37
C ASN A 362 7.09 -22.08 -10.25
N SER A 363 7.43 -21.57 -9.06
CA SER A 363 6.51 -21.51 -7.91
C SER A 363 5.19 -20.86 -8.33
N ALA A 364 4.07 -21.53 -8.04
CA ALA A 364 2.74 -21.01 -8.37
C ALA A 364 2.53 -19.65 -7.70
N ASN A 365 1.93 -18.71 -8.43
CA ASN A 365 1.52 -17.41 -7.90
C ASN A 365 0.49 -17.59 -6.78
N ARG A 366 0.57 -16.76 -5.75
CA ARG A 366 -0.31 -16.82 -4.58
C ARG A 366 -1.36 -15.72 -4.63
N PHE A 367 -2.07 -15.62 -5.76
CA PHE A 367 -3.08 -14.60 -6.02
C PHE A 367 -4.45 -15.24 -6.01
N PHE A 368 -5.34 -14.74 -5.17
CA PHE A 368 -6.59 -15.43 -4.86
C PHE A 368 -7.76 -14.47 -4.74
N GLU A 369 -8.95 -14.99 -5.05
CA GLU A 369 -10.23 -14.31 -4.86
C GLU A 369 -11.19 -15.17 -4.03
N TYR A 370 -12.14 -14.55 -3.33
CA TYR A 370 -13.22 -15.25 -2.62
C TYR A 370 -14.44 -14.34 -2.42
N GLY A 371 -15.64 -14.78 -2.79
CA GLY A 371 -16.88 -14.05 -2.47
C GLY A 371 -16.96 -12.64 -3.06
N ASN A 372 -16.19 -12.34 -4.11
CA ASN A 372 -16.25 -11.04 -4.77
C ASN A 372 -17.49 -10.92 -5.65
N SER A 373 -17.96 -9.69 -5.87
CA SER A 373 -19.14 -9.37 -6.69
C SER A 373 -18.84 -8.20 -7.64
N GLY A 374 -19.82 -7.80 -8.46
CA GLY A 374 -19.74 -6.63 -9.34
C GLY A 374 -19.34 -6.94 -10.78
N ALA A 375 -19.41 -5.95 -11.67
CA ALA A 375 -19.23 -6.15 -13.11
C ALA A 375 -17.84 -6.68 -13.52
N GLY A 376 -16.83 -6.52 -12.65
CA GLY A 376 -15.47 -7.02 -12.85
C GLY A 376 -15.18 -8.36 -12.17
N SER A 377 -16.14 -8.96 -11.43
CA SER A 377 -15.99 -10.32 -10.90
C SER A 377 -16.02 -11.34 -12.04
N ALA A 378 -15.60 -12.59 -11.77
CA ALA A 378 -15.84 -13.67 -12.72
C ALA A 378 -17.35 -13.82 -12.95
N ASP A 379 -17.74 -14.29 -14.14
CA ASP A 379 -19.13 -14.62 -14.47
C ASP A 379 -19.58 -15.92 -13.77
#